data_AF-A0A7S4KBN8-F1
#
_entry.id   AF-A0A7S4KBN8-F1
#
_cell.length_a   1.000
_cell.length_b   1.000
_cell.length_c   1.000
_cell.angle_alpha   90.00
_cell.angle_beta   90.00
_cell.angle_gamma   90.00
#
_symmetry.space_group_name_H-M   'P 1'
#
loop_
_entity.id
_entity.type
_entity.pdbx_description
1 polymer ?
#
loop_
_entity_poly.entity_id
_entity_poly.type
_entity_poly.pdbx_seq_one_letter_code
_entity_poly.pdbx_strand_id
1 'polypeptide(L)'
;GGGAPPGFSNLGNTCYLNATLQCLAYLPTFCQCVATLPPPSTASSSLAASSPRGGGDGPPRAKTSAGQRITMMLRSLLRRAHGLDDAGNRDDEGKGRSSGRSSAAISPKAIVRAVPSLGRTAGGRGGYKFRPGRQEDAHEFLVHLLDAMNDGELRAAGIDQRISGWRGRLPVPRPDETTLVPRHFGGLL
;
A
#
# COMPACT_ATOMS: atom_id res chain seq x y z
N GLY A 1 -20.23 0.18 -15.62
CA GLY A 1 -21.03 -0.82 -14.87
C GLY A 1 -20.08 -1.62 -14.00
N GLY A 2 -20.00 -1.28 -12.71
CA GLY A 2 -19.13 -1.96 -11.76
C GLY A 2 -19.99 -2.78 -10.80
N GLY A 3 -19.86 -4.11 -10.84
CA GLY A 3 -20.38 -4.95 -9.76
C GLY A 3 -19.63 -4.64 -8.46
N ALA A 4 -20.21 -5.01 -7.32
CA ALA A 4 -19.52 -4.97 -6.04
C ALA A 4 -18.16 -5.70 -6.13
N PRO A 5 -17.11 -5.21 -5.46
CA PRO A 5 -15.82 -5.90 -5.44
C PRO A 5 -15.99 -7.33 -4.91
N PRO A 6 -15.25 -8.30 -5.47
CA PRO A 6 -15.33 -9.69 -5.06
C PRO A 6 -14.88 -9.87 -3.61
N GLY A 7 -15.39 -10.92 -2.95
CA GLY A 7 -14.93 -11.29 -1.62
C GLY A 7 -13.45 -11.68 -1.58
N PHE A 8 -12.85 -11.70 -0.38
CA PHE A 8 -11.47 -12.14 -0.18
C PHE A 8 -11.40 -13.54 0.43
N SER A 9 -10.53 -14.40 -0.10
CA SER A 9 -10.31 -15.74 0.45
C SER A 9 -9.72 -15.65 1.86
N ASN A 10 -10.28 -16.39 2.82
CA ASN A 10 -9.68 -16.54 4.15
C ASN A 10 -8.45 -17.47 4.05
N LEU A 11 -7.31 -17.05 4.60
CA LEU A 11 -6.03 -17.77 4.53
C LEU A 11 -5.57 -18.28 5.90
N GLY A 12 -6.53 -18.53 6.80
CA GLY A 12 -6.30 -18.99 8.16
C GLY A 12 -6.26 -17.81 9.14
N ASN A 13 -7.36 -17.63 9.87
CA ASN A 13 -7.52 -16.54 10.85
C ASN A 13 -7.31 -15.12 10.27
N THR A 14 -7.50 -14.91 8.96
CA THR A 14 -7.30 -13.61 8.29
C THR A 14 -8.59 -12.81 8.10
N CYS A 15 -9.68 -13.17 8.80
CA CYS A 15 -10.97 -12.49 8.65
C CYS A 15 -10.92 -11.02 9.07
N TYR A 16 -10.13 -10.66 10.10
CA TYR A 16 -9.92 -9.28 10.53
C TYR A 16 -9.34 -8.42 9.39
N LEU A 17 -8.31 -8.94 8.71
CA LEU A 17 -7.66 -8.30 7.57
C LEU A 17 -8.62 -8.24 6.37
N ASN A 18 -9.35 -9.32 6.09
CA ASN A 18 -10.28 -9.37 4.98
C ASN A 18 -11.41 -8.34 5.16
N ALA A 19 -11.96 -8.21 6.38
CA ALA A 19 -12.98 -7.21 6.70
C ALA A 19 -12.45 -5.79 6.48
N THR A 20 -11.26 -5.47 7.00
CA THR A 20 -10.62 -4.16 6.81
C THR A 20 -10.36 -3.85 5.33
N LEU A 21 -9.80 -4.81 4.57
CA LEU A 21 -9.55 -4.63 3.14
C LEU A 21 -10.84 -4.48 2.33
N GLN A 22 -11.92 -5.16 2.73
CA GLN A 22 -13.24 -4.95 2.13
C GLN A 22 -13.71 -3.53 2.37
N CYS A 23 -13.68 -3.04 3.63
CA CYS A 23 -14.06 -1.66 3.93
C CYS A 23 -13.31 -0.66 3.04
N LEU A 24 -11.98 -0.81 2.89
CA LEU A 24 -11.17 0.06 2.02
C LEU A 24 -11.55 -0.05 0.54
N ALA A 25 -11.84 -1.26 0.04
CA ALA A 25 -12.23 -1.48 -1.35
C ALA A 25 -13.59 -0.86 -1.73
N TYR A 26 -14.42 -0.55 -0.74
CA TYR A 26 -15.70 0.14 -0.91
C TYR A 26 -15.60 1.67 -0.79
N LEU A 27 -14.43 2.24 -0.54
CA LEU A 27 -14.20 3.69 -0.50
C LEU A 27 -13.80 4.19 -1.90
N PRO A 28 -14.70 4.84 -2.67
CA PRO A 28 -14.45 5.10 -4.09
C PRO A 28 -13.24 6.03 -4.32
N THR A 29 -13.14 7.11 -3.55
CA THR A 29 -12.05 8.10 -3.65
C THR A 29 -10.70 7.47 -3.31
N PHE A 30 -10.62 6.77 -2.19
CA PHE A 30 -9.42 6.05 -1.78
C PHE A 30 -8.99 5.03 -2.84
N CYS A 31 -9.93 4.24 -3.37
CA CYS A 31 -9.65 3.25 -4.41
C CYS A 31 -9.09 3.91 -5.68
N GLN A 32 -9.71 4.99 -6.15
CA GLN A 32 -9.24 5.72 -7.32
C GLN A 32 -7.82 6.27 -7.11
N CYS A 33 -7.55 6.91 -5.98
CA CYS A 33 -6.24 7.45 -5.66
C CYS A 33 -5.17 6.35 -5.61
N VAL A 34 -5.43 5.25 -4.90
CA VAL A 34 -4.45 4.17 -4.74
C VAL A 34 -4.25 3.37 -6.04
N ALA A 35 -5.32 3.10 -6.81
CA ALA A 35 -5.24 2.31 -8.05
C ALA A 35 -4.51 3.05 -9.19
N THR A 36 -4.55 4.38 -9.19
CA THR A 36 -3.90 5.25 -10.18
C THR A 36 -2.47 5.64 -9.82
N LEU A 37 -1.97 5.26 -8.64
CA LEU A 37 -0.57 5.47 -8.27
C LEU A 37 0.37 4.91 -9.36
N PRO A 38 1.48 5.59 -9.65
CA PRO A 38 2.46 5.13 -10.62
C PRO A 38 3.06 3.77 -10.21
N PRO A 39 3.45 2.93 -11.20
CA PRO A 39 4.13 1.68 -10.91
C PRO A 39 5.49 1.91 -10.22
N PRO A 40 6.03 0.92 -9.50
CA PRO A 40 7.21 1.06 -8.63
C PRO A 40 8.55 1.40 -9.33
N SER A 41 8.54 1.71 -10.63
CA SER A 41 9.73 2.01 -11.45
C SER A 41 9.78 3.44 -12.01
N THR A 42 8.73 4.26 -11.87
CA THR A 42 8.65 5.57 -12.57
C THR A 42 8.82 6.78 -11.68
N ALA A 43 8.92 6.62 -10.35
CA ALA A 43 9.02 7.75 -9.41
C ALA A 43 10.40 8.44 -9.40
N SER A 44 11.41 7.90 -10.10
CA SER A 44 12.76 8.49 -10.13
C SER A 44 13.02 9.42 -11.32
N SER A 45 12.05 9.67 -12.22
CA SER A 45 12.34 10.36 -13.50
C SER A 45 11.49 11.59 -13.82
N SER A 46 10.45 11.93 -13.06
CA SER A 46 9.56 13.06 -13.43
C SER A 46 9.84 14.39 -12.73
N LEU A 47 10.79 14.45 -11.78
CA LEU A 47 11.25 15.71 -11.15
C LEU A 47 12.66 16.15 -11.62
N ALA A 48 13.27 15.40 -12.55
CA ALA A 48 14.59 15.72 -13.10
C ALA A 48 14.48 16.17 -14.57
N ALA A 49 13.92 17.36 -14.79
CA ALA A 49 14.31 18.20 -15.93
C ALA A 49 15.29 19.23 -15.33
N SER A 50 16.53 19.44 -15.78
CA SER A 50 17.19 19.18 -17.06
C SER A 50 18.71 19.30 -16.86
N SER A 51 19.51 18.35 -17.38
CA SER A 51 20.74 18.63 -18.15
C SER A 51 21.45 17.32 -18.54
N PRO A 52 21.90 17.15 -19.79
CA PRO A 52 22.57 15.93 -20.26
C PRO A 52 24.10 16.06 -20.24
N ARG A 53 24.78 14.95 -19.93
CA ARG A 53 25.97 14.38 -20.61
C ARG A 53 26.95 13.75 -19.61
N GLY A 54 27.30 12.50 -19.88
CA GLY A 54 28.61 11.92 -19.56
C GLY A 54 28.64 10.96 -18.37
N GLY A 55 29.19 9.77 -18.63
CA GLY A 55 29.78 8.89 -17.62
C GLY A 55 28.81 7.97 -16.91
N GLY A 56 28.93 6.67 -17.16
CA GLY A 56 28.23 5.64 -16.41
C GLY A 56 28.65 5.62 -14.94
N ASP A 57 27.88 6.31 -14.10
CA ASP A 57 27.72 6.06 -12.67
C ASP A 57 26.38 6.71 -12.26
N GLY A 58 25.29 6.04 -12.64
CA GLY A 58 23.96 6.48 -12.22
C GLY A 58 23.83 6.40 -10.69
N PRO A 59 23.09 7.32 -10.05
CA PRO A 59 22.90 7.28 -8.60
C PRO A 59 22.30 5.91 -8.19
N PRO A 60 22.72 5.35 -7.05
CA PRO A 60 22.23 4.06 -6.59
C PRO A 60 20.70 4.11 -6.49
N ARG A 61 20.01 3.18 -7.17
CA ARG A 61 18.55 3.06 -7.12
C ARG A 61 18.09 3.08 -5.66
N ALA A 62 17.29 4.08 -5.29
CA ALA A 62 16.72 4.18 -3.95
C ALA A 62 15.94 2.89 -3.64
N LYS A 63 16.32 2.22 -2.56
CA LYS A 63 15.67 0.96 -2.15
C LYS A 63 14.24 1.25 -1.73
N THR A 64 13.27 0.54 -2.34
CA THR A 64 11.85 0.66 -1.99
C THR A 64 11.63 0.31 -0.51
N SER A 65 11.03 1.22 0.24
CA SER A 65 10.73 1.02 1.65
C SER A 65 9.68 -0.06 1.88
N ALA A 66 9.56 -0.56 3.11
CA ALA A 66 8.49 -1.50 3.47
C ALA A 66 7.11 -0.89 3.22
N GLY A 67 6.91 0.37 3.62
CA GLY A 67 5.68 1.13 3.36
C GLY A 67 5.33 1.21 1.87
N GLN A 68 6.30 1.58 1.02
CA GLN A 68 6.09 1.62 -0.44
C GLN A 68 5.68 0.25 -0.99
N ARG A 69 6.30 -0.85 -0.53
CA ARG A 69 5.92 -2.21 -0.95
C ARG A 69 4.48 -2.53 -0.56
N ILE A 70 4.08 -2.18 0.65
CA ILE A 70 2.70 -2.39 1.15
C ILE A 70 1.69 -1.59 0.33
N THR A 71 1.98 -0.32 0.04
CA THR A 71 1.15 0.53 -0.83
C THR A 71 0.96 -0.11 -2.21
N MET A 72 2.03 -0.67 -2.79
CA MET A 72 1.95 -1.35 -4.09
C MET A 72 1.18 -2.67 -4.04
N MET A 73 1.26 -3.42 -2.95
CA MET A 73 0.42 -4.62 -2.75
C MET A 73 -1.06 -4.25 -2.64
N LEU A 74 -1.39 -3.19 -1.90
CA LEU A 74 -2.76 -2.71 -1.78
C LEU A 74 -3.29 -2.19 -3.12
N ARG A 75 -2.47 -1.43 -3.86
CA ARG A 75 -2.78 -0.99 -5.23
C ARG A 75 -3.13 -2.16 -6.14
N SER A 76 -2.28 -3.19 -6.18
CA SER A 76 -2.54 -4.40 -6.98
C SER A 76 -3.85 -5.09 -6.55
N LEU A 77 -4.10 -5.20 -5.24
CA LEU A 77 -5.33 -5.80 -4.74
C LEU A 77 -6.58 -5.00 -5.16
N LEU A 78 -6.57 -3.68 -5.01
CA LEU A 78 -7.69 -2.80 -5.35
C LEU A 78 -7.95 -2.78 -6.86
N ARG A 79 -6.90 -2.80 -7.69
CA ARG A 79 -7.07 -2.92 -9.14
C ARG A 79 -7.74 -4.23 -9.54
N ARG A 80 -7.33 -5.37 -8.95
CA ARG A 80 -8.01 -6.66 -9.17
C ARG A 80 -9.46 -6.63 -8.69
N ALA A 81 -9.72 -6.06 -7.52
CA ALA A 81 -11.06 -5.97 -6.95
C ALA A 81 -12.02 -5.16 -7.83
N HIS A 82 -11.51 -4.15 -8.54
CA HIS A 82 -12.28 -3.28 -9.43
C HIS A 82 -12.14 -3.62 -10.93
N GLY A 83 -11.48 -4.72 -11.28
CA GLY A 83 -11.32 -5.16 -12.68
C GLY A 83 -10.46 -4.22 -13.54
N LEU A 84 -9.53 -3.48 -12.92
CA LEU A 84 -8.64 -2.50 -13.57
C LEU A 84 -7.31 -3.09 -14.04
N ASP A 85 -7.08 -4.39 -13.84
CA ASP A 85 -5.87 -5.04 -14.34
C ASP A 85 -6.06 -5.50 -15.78
N ASP A 86 -5.16 -5.05 -16.66
CA ASP A 86 -5.06 -5.56 -18.02
C ASP A 86 -4.78 -7.06 -17.96
N ALA A 87 -5.51 -7.82 -18.77
CA ALA A 87 -5.53 -9.28 -18.76
C ALA A 87 -4.16 -9.98 -18.94
N GLY A 88 -3.08 -9.22 -19.20
CA GLY A 88 -1.73 -9.68 -19.52
C GLY A 88 -0.69 -9.72 -18.39
N ASN A 89 -0.98 -9.21 -17.18
CA ASN A 89 -0.06 -9.33 -16.02
C ASN A 89 -0.67 -10.22 -14.93
N ARG A 90 -1.06 -11.43 -15.31
CA ARG A 90 -1.42 -12.48 -14.35
C ARG A 90 -0.14 -13.19 -13.94
N ASP A 91 0.45 -12.72 -12.86
CA ASP A 91 1.49 -13.45 -12.16
C ASP A 91 0.94 -14.86 -11.87
N ASP A 92 1.62 -15.85 -12.41
CA ASP A 92 1.34 -17.28 -12.30
C ASP A 92 1.21 -17.71 -10.84
N GLU A 93 -0.01 -17.84 -10.32
CA GLU A 93 -0.24 -18.52 -9.04
C GLU A 93 -1.65 -19.13 -8.97
N GLY A 94 -1.89 -20.18 -9.75
CA GLY A 94 -3.01 -21.10 -9.51
C GLY A 94 -3.68 -21.67 -10.76
N LYS A 95 -3.17 -22.81 -11.22
CA LYS A 95 -3.80 -23.73 -12.18
C LYS A 95 -5.25 -24.06 -11.77
N GLY A 96 -6.21 -23.60 -12.56
CA GLY A 96 -7.63 -23.93 -12.43
C GLY A 96 -8.43 -23.39 -13.62
N ARG A 97 -8.57 -24.20 -14.67
CA ARG A 97 -9.52 -23.95 -15.77
C ARG A 97 -10.95 -24.05 -15.23
N SER A 98 -11.74 -22.98 -15.37
CA SER A 98 -13.09 -23.06 -15.92
C SER A 98 -13.67 -21.68 -16.19
N SER A 99 -14.29 -21.59 -17.36
CA SER A 99 -15.18 -20.55 -17.84
C SER A 99 -16.42 -20.45 -16.93
N GLY A 100 -16.49 -19.37 -16.16
CA GLY A 100 -17.67 -19.02 -15.36
C GLY A 100 -17.42 -17.67 -14.70
N ARG A 101 -18.13 -16.63 -15.14
CA ARG A 101 -18.03 -15.26 -14.62
C ARG A 101 -18.78 -15.13 -13.28
N SER A 102 -18.52 -16.05 -12.35
CA SER A 102 -18.80 -15.87 -10.94
C SER A 102 -17.58 -15.20 -10.32
N SER A 103 -17.83 -14.17 -9.52
CA SER A 103 -16.84 -13.39 -8.78
C SER A 103 -16.01 -14.30 -7.86
N ALA A 104 -14.99 -14.95 -8.42
CA ALA A 104 -14.08 -15.80 -7.66
C ALA A 104 -13.37 -14.92 -6.63
N ALA A 105 -13.37 -15.37 -5.37
CA ALA A 105 -12.78 -14.62 -4.28
C ALA A 105 -11.30 -14.32 -4.57
N ILE A 106 -10.86 -13.08 -4.32
CA ILE A 106 -9.46 -12.68 -4.51
C ILE A 106 -8.66 -13.11 -3.29
N SER A 107 -7.47 -13.67 -3.51
CA SER A 107 -6.58 -14.07 -2.42
C SER A 107 -5.60 -12.92 -2.05
N PRO A 108 -5.62 -12.37 -0.82
CA PRO A 108 -4.74 -11.28 -0.40
C PRO A 108 -3.37 -11.76 0.14
N LYS A 109 -2.81 -12.83 -0.44
CA LYS A 109 -1.58 -13.49 0.07
C LYS A 109 -0.41 -12.55 0.29
N ALA A 110 -0.19 -11.60 -0.63
CA ALA A 110 0.93 -10.66 -0.53
C ALA A 110 0.85 -9.80 0.73
N ILE A 111 -0.33 -9.25 1.01
CA ILE A 111 -0.57 -8.44 2.22
C ILE A 111 -0.48 -9.32 3.46
N VAL A 112 -1.09 -10.52 3.45
CA VAL A 112 -1.01 -11.47 4.57
C VAL A 112 0.44 -11.83 4.91
N ARG A 113 1.29 -12.10 3.91
CA ARG A 113 2.73 -12.36 4.11
C ARG A 113 3.48 -11.14 4.65
N ALA A 114 3.01 -9.92 4.36
CA ALA A 114 3.63 -8.67 4.81
C ALA A 114 3.20 -8.23 6.22
N VAL A 115 2.09 -8.75 6.76
CA VAL A 115 1.55 -8.39 8.09
C VAL A 115 2.61 -8.32 9.20
N PRO A 116 3.54 -9.29 9.38
CA PRO A 116 4.54 -9.24 10.44
C PRO A 116 5.58 -8.11 10.31
N SER A 117 5.59 -7.42 9.17
CA SER A 117 6.44 -6.25 8.92
C SER A 117 5.76 -4.92 9.23
N LEU A 118 4.43 -4.90 9.35
CA LEU A 118 3.65 -3.69 9.64
C LEU A 118 3.99 -3.07 11.00
N GLY A 119 4.21 -3.90 12.02
CA GLY A 119 4.63 -3.42 13.34
C GLY A 119 6.03 -2.77 13.40
N ARG A 120 6.78 -2.76 12.29
CA ARG A 120 8.14 -2.21 12.19
C ARG A 120 8.22 -0.94 11.35
N THR A 121 7.13 -0.53 10.68
CA THR A 121 7.13 0.71 9.89
C THR A 121 7.15 1.93 10.82
N ALA A 122 7.81 3.00 10.38
CA ALA A 122 8.05 4.14 11.25
C ALA A 122 6.80 5.03 11.32
N GLY A 123 6.16 5.04 12.50
CA GLY A 123 4.95 5.83 12.74
C GLY A 123 4.38 5.50 14.12
N GLY A 124 4.99 6.04 15.18
CA GLY A 124 4.38 6.17 16.51
C GLY A 124 4.03 4.91 17.34
N ARG A 125 3.92 3.71 16.76
CA ARG A 125 3.40 2.50 17.44
C ARG A 125 4.40 1.34 17.47
N GLY A 126 5.69 1.67 17.52
CA GLY A 126 6.77 0.70 17.62
C GLY A 126 6.62 -0.15 18.88
N GLY A 127 6.14 -1.39 18.73
CA GLY A 127 5.92 -2.31 19.85
C GLY A 127 4.85 -3.35 19.57
N TYR A 128 3.87 -3.04 18.73
CA TYR A 128 2.88 -4.03 18.31
C TYR A 128 3.49 -5.02 17.32
N LYS A 129 3.26 -6.32 17.53
CA LYS A 129 3.80 -7.39 16.70
C LYS A 129 2.71 -8.36 16.31
N PHE A 130 2.23 -8.23 15.08
CA PHE A 130 1.31 -9.20 14.48
C PHE A 130 1.93 -10.60 14.48
N ARG A 131 1.14 -11.59 14.88
CA ARG A 131 1.54 -12.98 14.99
C ARG A 131 0.96 -13.77 13.81
N PRO A 132 1.79 -14.31 12.91
CA PRO A 132 1.33 -15.14 11.80
C PRO A 132 0.38 -16.25 12.29
N GLY A 133 -0.74 -16.44 11.59
CA GLY A 133 -1.71 -17.50 11.88
C GLY A 133 -2.60 -17.25 13.09
N ARG A 134 -2.46 -16.13 13.82
CA ARG A 134 -3.42 -15.71 14.84
C ARG A 134 -4.45 -14.75 14.26
N GLN A 135 -5.65 -14.80 14.82
CA GLN A 135 -6.62 -13.73 14.64
C GLN A 135 -6.16 -12.52 15.45
N GLU A 136 -6.20 -11.35 14.83
CA GLU A 136 -5.76 -10.07 15.38
C GLU A 136 -6.92 -9.08 15.37
N ASP A 137 -6.74 -7.93 16.00
CA ASP A 137 -7.71 -6.85 16.00
C ASP A 137 -7.72 -6.14 14.62
N ALA A 138 -8.91 -5.95 14.04
CA ALA A 138 -9.08 -5.34 12.72
C ALA A 138 -8.71 -3.85 12.71
N HIS A 139 -8.97 -3.14 13.81
CA HIS A 139 -8.57 -1.75 14.00
C HIS A 139 -7.04 -1.64 14.13
N GLU A 140 -6.39 -2.51 14.91
CA GLU A 140 -4.92 -2.52 14.98
C GLU A 140 -4.30 -2.78 13.61
N PHE A 141 -4.85 -3.73 12.85
CA PHE A 141 -4.42 -3.97 11.47
C PHE A 141 -4.61 -2.74 10.57
N LEU A 142 -5.78 -2.09 10.62
CA LEU A 142 -6.07 -0.91 9.81
C LEU A 142 -5.07 0.22 10.08
N VAL A 143 -4.84 0.54 11.36
CA VAL A 143 -3.94 1.64 11.70
C VAL A 143 -2.52 1.35 11.24
N HIS A 144 -1.99 0.15 11.49
CA HIS A 144 -0.64 -0.19 11.05
C HIS A 144 -0.50 -0.26 9.53
N LEU A 145 -1.56 -0.65 8.81
CA LEU A 145 -1.59 -0.61 7.35
C LEU A 145 -1.49 0.84 6.84
N LEU A 146 -2.27 1.75 7.41
CA LEU A 146 -2.27 3.17 7.05
C LEU A 146 -0.97 3.87 7.46
N ASP A 147 -0.43 3.58 8.64
CA ASP A 147 0.88 4.09 9.10
C ASP A 147 2.00 3.63 8.17
N ALA A 148 1.97 2.37 7.73
CA ALA A 148 2.95 1.86 6.78
C ALA A 148 2.86 2.57 5.43
N MET A 149 1.65 2.81 4.91
CA MET A 149 1.46 3.58 3.67
C MET A 149 2.01 5.00 3.81
N ASN A 150 1.72 5.66 4.93
CA ASN A 150 2.20 7.00 5.24
C ASN A 150 3.73 7.07 5.35
N ASP A 151 4.37 6.15 6.08
CA ASP A 151 5.84 6.00 6.13
C ASP A 151 6.42 5.77 4.72
N GLY A 152 5.73 4.99 3.89
CA GLY A 152 6.11 4.76 2.51
C GLY A 152 6.21 6.04 1.69
N GLU A 153 5.20 6.89 1.78
CA GLU A 153 5.13 8.15 1.05
C GLU A 153 6.14 9.18 1.56
N LEU A 154 6.27 9.34 2.88
CA LEU A 154 7.27 10.24 3.45
C LEU A 154 8.69 9.83 3.06
N ARG A 155 9.01 8.53 3.10
CA ARG A 155 10.31 8.04 2.65
C ARG A 155 10.55 8.27 1.16
N ALA A 156 9.51 8.17 0.33
CA ALA A 156 9.61 8.49 -1.09
C ALA A 156 9.97 9.97 -1.32
N ALA A 157 9.50 10.85 -0.43
CA ALA A 157 9.83 12.27 -0.39
C ALA A 157 11.15 12.58 0.35
N GLY A 158 11.94 11.57 0.74
CA GLY A 158 13.22 11.75 1.45
C GLY A 158 13.08 12.06 2.95
N ILE A 159 11.89 11.87 3.52
CA ILE A 159 11.59 12.14 4.94
C ILE A 159 11.58 10.82 5.72
N ASP A 160 12.36 10.75 6.80
CA ASP A 160 12.41 9.59 7.70
C ASP A 160 11.83 9.96 9.07
N GLN A 161 10.66 9.39 9.39
CA GLN A 161 9.96 9.65 10.65
C GLN A 161 10.72 9.20 11.91
N ARG A 162 11.76 8.37 11.76
CA ARG A 162 12.59 7.88 12.87
C ARG A 162 13.59 8.92 13.37
N ILE A 163 13.87 9.93 12.57
CA ILE A 163 14.83 10.97 12.91
C ILE A 163 14.13 12.01 13.78
N SER A 164 14.72 12.35 14.93
CA SER A 164 14.20 13.41 15.81
C SER A 164 14.07 14.73 15.05
N GLY A 165 12.96 15.43 15.24
CA GLY A 165 12.72 16.71 14.56
C GLY A 165 12.45 16.59 13.06
N TRP A 166 12.15 15.39 12.53
CA TRP A 166 11.81 15.21 11.11
C TRP A 166 10.66 16.13 10.67
N ARG A 167 9.73 16.45 11.57
CA ARG A 167 8.64 17.40 11.34
C ARG A 167 9.12 18.80 10.95
N GLY A 168 10.30 19.22 11.42
CA GLY A 168 10.92 20.49 11.06
C GLY A 168 11.72 20.46 9.75
N ARG A 169 11.92 19.28 9.15
CA ARG A 169 12.61 19.10 7.85
C ARG A 169 11.65 19.10 6.67
N LEU A 170 10.38 19.35 6.95
CA LEU A 170 9.30 19.31 6.00
C LEU A 170 9.28 20.63 5.19
N PRO A 171 9.24 20.59 3.84
CA PRO A 171 9.23 21.80 3.00
C PRO A 171 8.02 22.72 3.22
N VAL A 172 6.96 22.18 3.82
CA VAL A 172 5.71 22.87 4.16
C VAL A 172 5.42 22.55 5.63
N PRO A 173 4.76 23.41 6.41
CA PRO A 173 4.20 22.99 7.68
C PRO A 173 3.18 21.85 7.44
N ARG A 174 3.32 20.73 8.17
CA ARG A 174 2.38 19.58 8.19
C ARG A 174 2.22 18.69 6.94
N PRO A 175 3.25 18.24 6.22
CA PRO A 175 3.07 17.29 5.11
C PRO A 175 2.75 15.87 5.54
N ASP A 176 2.77 15.56 6.84
CA ASP A 176 2.03 14.41 7.35
C ASP A 176 0.50 14.62 7.31
N GLU A 177 -0.01 15.78 6.87
CA GLU A 177 -1.40 15.98 6.46
C GLU A 177 -1.56 15.93 4.92
N THR A 178 -0.46 15.86 4.17
CA THR A 178 -0.47 15.86 2.69
C THR A 178 -0.19 14.49 2.09
N THR A 179 0.21 13.50 2.86
CA THR A 179 0.24 12.11 2.40
C THR A 179 -1.18 11.59 2.14
N LEU A 180 -1.30 10.59 1.27
CA LEU A 180 -2.57 10.03 0.79
C LEU A 180 -3.48 9.63 1.94
N VAL A 181 -2.92 9.03 2.98
CA VAL A 181 -3.67 8.53 4.14
C VAL A 181 -4.36 9.68 4.90
N PRO A 182 -3.65 10.65 5.48
CA PRO A 182 -4.27 11.76 6.21
C PRO A 182 -5.08 12.71 5.31
N ARG A 183 -4.82 12.77 3.99
CA ARG A 183 -5.74 13.46 3.07
C ARG A 183 -7.13 12.81 2.96
N HIS A 184 -7.23 11.50 3.19
CA HIS A 184 -8.50 10.77 3.11
C HIS A 184 -9.14 10.52 4.48
N PHE A 185 -8.31 10.32 5.51
CA PHE A 185 -8.75 9.88 6.83
C PHE A 185 -8.43 10.88 7.95
N GLY A 186 -7.65 11.92 7.67
CA GLY A 186 -7.29 12.94 8.65
C GLY A 186 -8.46 13.85 8.97
N GLY A 187 -8.65 14.13 10.25
CA GLY A 187 -9.61 15.10 10.77
C GLY A 187 -9.01 15.87 11.95
N LEU A 188 -9.40 17.12 12.09
CA LEU A 188 -9.09 17.94 13.28
C LEU A 188 -10.34 17.91 14.18
N LEU A 189 -10.13 17.70 15.48
CA LEU A 189 -11.16 17.76 16.50
C LEU A 189 -11.20 19.14 17.16
#